data_AF-A0A392NSV6-F1
#
_entry.id   AF-A0A392NSV6-F1
#
_cell.length_a   1.000
_cell.length_b   1.000
_cell.length_c   1.000
_cell.angle_alpha   90.00
_cell.angle_beta   90.00
_cell.angle_gamma   90.00
#
_symmetry.space_group_name_H-M   'P 1'
#
loop_
_entity.id
_entity.type
_entity.pdbx_description
1 polymer ?
#
loop_
_entity_poly.entity_id
_entity_poly.type
_entity_poly.pdbx_seq_one_letter_code
_entity_poly.pdbx_strand_id
1 'polypeptide(L)'
;MERYRASSKGKEDIHTRLMKRYKDIPSWWFYALLVVTLAVSLALCIFLNDQIQMPWWGLLFAAALAFVFTLPISIITATTNQTPGLNIITEYVFGLIYPGRPIANVCFKTYGYISMAQAVSFLSDFKLGHYMKIPPRSMFLVQ
;
A
#
# COMPACT_ATOMS: atom_id res chain seq x y z
N MET A 1 -23.14 -3.24 -15.91
CA MET A 1 -22.66 -4.25 -16.88
C MET A 1 -22.30 -3.64 -18.24
N GLU A 2 -23.07 -2.71 -18.80
CA GLU A 2 -22.73 -2.06 -20.10
C GLU A 2 -21.45 -1.20 -20.07
N ARG A 3 -21.16 -0.50 -18.97
CA ARG A 3 -19.92 0.28 -18.84
C ARG A 3 -18.64 -0.57 -18.89
N TYR A 4 -18.70 -1.81 -18.42
CA TYR A 4 -17.59 -2.77 -18.51
C TYR A 4 -17.35 -3.24 -19.96
N ARG A 5 -18.42 -3.42 -20.74
CA ARG A 5 -18.33 -3.78 -22.18
C ARG A 5 -17.92 -2.60 -23.06
N ALA A 6 -18.27 -1.37 -22.69
CA ALA A 6 -17.84 -0.16 -23.39
C ALA A 6 -16.31 0.08 -23.24
N SER A 7 -15.71 -0.29 -22.10
CA SER A 7 -14.24 -0.22 -21.91
C SER A 7 -13.47 -1.17 -22.83
N SER A 8 -14.07 -2.28 -23.26
CA SER A 8 -13.43 -3.24 -24.16
C SER A 8 -13.49 -2.83 -25.64
N LYS A 9 -14.31 -1.83 -25.99
CA LYS A 9 -14.51 -1.33 -27.37
C LYS A 9 -14.08 0.13 -27.55
N GLY A 10 -13.52 0.78 -26.54
CA GLY A 10 -12.86 2.08 -26.68
C GLY A 10 -11.54 1.92 -27.42
N LYS A 11 -11.28 2.80 -28.40
CA LYS A 11 -10.01 2.85 -29.16
C LYS A 11 -8.82 2.55 -28.24
N GLU A 12 -8.02 1.53 -28.57
CA GLU A 12 -6.79 1.23 -27.82
C GLU A 12 -6.01 2.53 -27.62
N ASP A 13 -5.88 2.94 -26.36
CA ASP A 13 -5.12 4.14 -26.01
C ASP A 13 -3.70 3.97 -26.56
N ILE A 14 -3.18 5.00 -27.25
CA ILE A 14 -1.90 4.93 -27.97
C ILE A 14 -0.78 4.54 -26.99
N HIS A 15 -0.93 4.92 -25.72
CA HIS A 15 -0.06 4.50 -24.62
C HIS A 15 -0.11 3.00 -24.34
N THR A 16 -1.29 2.39 -24.25
CA THR A 16 -1.45 0.94 -24.04
C THR A 16 -0.89 0.12 -25.20
N ARG A 17 -1.06 0.60 -26.45
CA ARG A 17 -0.47 -0.03 -27.64
C ARG A 17 1.05 0.03 -27.66
N LEU A 18 1.65 1.12 -27.19
CA LEU A 18 3.10 1.28 -27.07
C LEU A 18 3.68 0.50 -25.88
N MET A 19 2.94 0.37 -24.78
CA MET A 19 3.35 -0.36 -23.58
C MET A 19 3.29 -1.88 -23.74
N LYS A 20 2.50 -2.42 -24.68
CA LYS A 20 2.47 -3.86 -25.05
C LYS A 20 3.84 -4.44 -25.45
N ARG A 21 4.82 -3.60 -25.81
CA ARG A 21 6.19 -4.03 -26.11
C ARG A 21 6.99 -4.38 -24.84
N TYR A 22 6.59 -3.86 -23.68
CA TYR A 22 7.25 -4.13 -22.41
C TYR A 22 6.62 -5.34 -21.72
N LYS A 23 7.48 -6.19 -21.15
CA LYS A 23 7.05 -7.37 -20.43
C LYS A 23 6.47 -6.96 -19.09
N ASP A 24 5.25 -7.41 -18.81
CA ASP A 24 4.56 -7.14 -17.55
C ASP A 24 5.42 -7.54 -16.34
N ILE A 25 5.16 -6.84 -15.22
CA ILE A 25 5.77 -7.17 -13.94
C ILE A 25 5.17 -8.49 -13.49
N PRO A 26 5.99 -9.50 -13.21
CA PRO A 26 5.45 -10.76 -12.74
C PRO A 26 4.85 -10.56 -11.34
N SER A 27 3.58 -10.94 -11.16
CA SER A 27 2.83 -10.73 -9.92
C SER A 27 3.52 -11.31 -8.68
N TRP A 28 4.40 -12.30 -8.84
CA TRP A 28 5.17 -12.89 -7.75
C TRP A 28 6.15 -11.92 -7.08
N TRP A 29 6.62 -10.87 -7.76
CA TRP A 29 7.50 -9.85 -7.13
C TRP A 29 6.78 -9.13 -5.99
N PHE A 30 5.49 -8.84 -6.18
CA PHE A 30 4.63 -8.25 -5.17
C PHE A 30 4.40 -9.18 -3.99
N TYR A 31 4.07 -10.45 -4.26
CA TYR A 31 3.86 -11.44 -3.21
C TYR A 31 5.15 -11.71 -2.42
N ALA A 32 6.30 -11.81 -3.09
CA ALA A 32 7.58 -11.98 -2.43
C ALA A 32 7.91 -10.80 -1.52
N LEU A 33 7.75 -9.56 -2.01
CA LEU A 33 7.99 -8.35 -1.22
C LEU A 33 7.04 -8.25 -0.02
N LEU A 34 5.76 -8.57 -0.20
CA LEU A 34 4.77 -8.61 0.88
C LEU A 34 5.12 -9.65 1.94
N VAL A 35 5.50 -10.87 1.53
CA VAL A 35 5.88 -11.94 2.46
C VAL A 35 7.16 -11.58 3.22
N VAL A 36 8.18 -11.05 2.54
CA VAL A 36 9.44 -10.65 3.17
C VAL A 36 9.22 -9.53 4.17
N THR A 37 8.50 -8.46 3.78
CA THR A 37 8.23 -7.32 4.66
C THR A 37 7.37 -7.71 5.87
N LEU A 38 6.37 -8.58 5.68
CA LEU A 38 5.53 -9.08 6.77
C LEU A 38 6.30 -10.00 7.72
N ALA A 39 7.17 -10.88 7.18
CA ALA A 39 8.03 -11.73 7.98
C ALA A 39 9.05 -10.93 8.81
N VAL A 40 9.69 -9.92 8.21
CA VAL A 40 10.60 -9.01 8.92
C VAL A 40 9.86 -8.23 10.01
N SER A 41 8.66 -7.71 9.71
CA SER A 41 7.84 -6.97 10.68
C SER A 41 7.41 -7.86 11.86
N LEU A 42 7.07 -9.12 11.58
CA LEU A 42 6.71 -10.10 12.60
C LEU A 42 7.92 -10.52 13.44
N ALA A 43 9.09 -10.72 12.81
CA ALA A 43 10.35 -10.95 13.52
C ALA A 43 10.70 -9.78 14.44
N LEU A 44 10.58 -8.53 13.97
CA LEU A 44 10.80 -7.35 14.80
C LEU A 44 9.86 -7.30 16.00
N CYS A 45 8.57 -7.58 15.82
CA CYS A 45 7.60 -7.62 16.93
C CYS A 45 7.93 -8.71 17.97
N ILE A 46 8.50 -9.85 17.56
CA ILE A 46 8.85 -10.96 18.47
C ILE A 46 10.19 -10.72 19.17
N PHE A 47 11.24 -10.39 18.40
CA PHE A 47 12.60 -10.24 18.94
C PHE A 47 12.82 -8.92 19.67
N LEU A 48 12.11 -7.86 19.28
CA LEU A 48 12.28 -6.51 19.82
C LEU A 48 11.09 -6.09 20.71
N ASN A 49 10.49 -7.05 21.41
CA ASN A 49 9.28 -6.84 22.22
C ASN A 49 9.50 -5.79 23.33
N ASP A 50 10.69 -5.72 23.94
CA ASP A 50 11.03 -4.72 24.96
C ASP A 50 11.02 -3.28 24.44
N GLN A 51 11.34 -3.08 23.15
CA GLN A 51 11.37 -1.74 22.54
C GLN A 51 10.09 -1.39 21.81
N ILE A 52 9.54 -2.31 21.02
CA ILE A 52 8.36 -2.08 20.17
C ILE A 52 7.08 -2.10 21.01
N GLN A 53 7.05 -2.86 22.11
CA GLN A 53 5.93 -2.92 23.07
C GLN A 53 4.57 -3.23 22.45
N MET A 54 4.55 -3.72 21.20
CA MET A 54 3.35 -3.99 20.43
C MET A 54 3.14 -5.50 20.34
N PRO A 55 1.96 -6.02 20.70
CA PRO A 55 1.68 -7.44 20.57
C PRO A 55 1.65 -7.86 19.08
N TRP A 56 2.02 -9.11 18.80
CA TRP A 56 1.99 -9.70 17.45
C TRP A 56 0.61 -9.59 16.76
N TRP A 57 -0.48 -9.64 17.53
CA TRP A 57 -1.83 -9.45 17.01
C TRP A 57 -2.08 -8.01 16.53
N GLY A 58 -1.41 -7.02 17.13
CA GLY A 58 -1.47 -5.62 16.68
C GLY A 58 -0.92 -5.44 15.26
N LEU A 59 0.10 -6.23 14.88
CA LEU A 59 0.64 -6.23 13.52
C LEU A 59 -0.39 -6.77 12.52
N LEU A 60 -1.05 -7.88 12.85
CA LEU A 60 -2.09 -8.46 11.99
C LEU A 60 -3.30 -7.53 11.85
N PHE A 61 -3.68 -6.87 12.95
CA PHE A 61 -4.75 -5.87 12.94
C PHE A 61 -4.38 -4.65 12.07
N ALA A 62 -3.14 -4.15 12.18
CA ALA A 62 -2.64 -3.07 11.33
C ALA A 62 -2.64 -3.46 9.85
N ALA A 63 -2.15 -4.66 9.53
CA ALA A 63 -2.11 -5.17 8.15
C ALA A 63 -3.52 -5.34 7.55
N ALA A 64 -4.49 -5.85 8.33
CA ALA A 64 -5.88 -5.97 7.90
C ALA A 64 -6.51 -4.59 7.67
N LEU A 65 -6.28 -3.63 8.57
CA LEU A 65 -6.76 -2.27 8.43
C LEU A 65 -6.15 -1.61 7.19
N ALA A 66 -4.83 -1.71 7.01
CA ALA A 66 -4.16 -1.21 5.81
C ALA A 66 -4.78 -1.80 4.54
N PHE A 67 -5.00 -3.11 4.48
CA PHE A 67 -5.59 -3.77 3.31
C PHE A 67 -7.00 -3.24 2.97
N VAL A 68 -7.88 -3.13 3.97
CA VAL A 68 -9.26 -2.67 3.78
C VAL A 68 -9.30 -1.19 3.39
N PHE A 69 -8.50 -0.35 4.04
CA PHE A 69 -8.54 1.09 3.84
C PHE A 69 -7.73 1.57 2.63
N THR A 70 -6.75 0.80 2.14
CA THR A 70 -5.96 1.15 0.95
C THR A 70 -6.85 1.37 -0.29
N LEU A 71 -7.84 0.50 -0.52
CA LEU A 71 -8.76 0.63 -1.67
C LEU A 71 -9.59 1.91 -1.68
N PRO A 72 -10.41 2.23 -0.66
CA PRO A 72 -11.23 3.44 -0.67
C PRO A 72 -10.37 4.71 -0.66
N ILE A 73 -9.25 4.71 0.08
CA ILE A 73 -8.38 5.89 0.18
C ILE A 73 -7.68 6.15 -1.14
N SER A 74 -7.17 5.11 -1.81
CA SER A 74 -6.55 5.29 -3.13
C SER A 74 -7.54 5.88 -4.15
N ILE A 75 -8.82 5.51 -4.11
CA ILE A 75 -9.86 6.08 -4.99
C ILE A 75 -10.13 7.55 -4.65
N ILE A 76 -10.27 7.88 -3.35
CA ILE A 76 -10.50 9.25 -2.90
C ILE A 76 -9.31 10.12 -3.30
N THR A 77 -8.08 9.70 -2.98
CA THR A 77 -6.86 10.43 -3.33
C THR A 77 -6.69 10.57 -4.84
N ALA A 78 -7.01 9.55 -5.63
CA ALA A 78 -6.96 9.65 -7.09
C ALA A 78 -7.99 10.65 -7.66
N THR A 79 -9.13 10.87 -6.99
CA THR A 79 -10.22 11.72 -7.48
C THR A 79 -10.11 13.17 -6.96
N THR A 80 -9.76 13.34 -5.69
CA THR A 80 -9.71 14.64 -5.01
C THR A 80 -8.31 15.19 -4.85
N ASN A 81 -7.27 14.41 -5.16
CA ASN A 81 -5.87 14.74 -4.91
C ASN A 81 -5.58 15.10 -3.43
N GLN A 82 -6.45 14.69 -2.51
CA GLN A 82 -6.27 14.83 -1.08
C GLN A 82 -6.12 13.45 -0.44
N THR A 83 -5.09 13.30 0.39
CA THR A 83 -4.87 12.09 1.17
C THR A 83 -5.52 12.27 2.54
N PRO A 84 -6.65 11.60 2.83
CA PRO A 84 -7.29 11.72 4.12
C PRO A 84 -6.33 11.31 5.24
N GLY A 85 -6.22 12.15 6.27
CA GLY A 85 -5.32 11.98 7.41
C GLY A 85 -5.80 10.88 8.38
N LEU A 86 -5.78 9.62 7.95
CA LEU A 86 -6.18 8.49 8.79
C LEU A 86 -5.26 8.23 9.98
N ASN A 87 -4.06 8.80 9.98
CA ASN A 87 -3.09 8.74 11.08
C ASN A 87 -3.74 8.91 12.45
N ILE A 88 -4.57 9.94 12.59
CA ILE A 88 -5.19 10.33 13.86
C ILE A 88 -6.22 9.30 14.31
N ILE A 89 -6.98 8.73 13.36
CA ILE A 89 -7.99 7.71 13.66
C ILE A 89 -7.30 6.41 14.09
N THR A 90 -6.26 5.99 13.37
CA THR A 90 -5.51 4.78 13.73
C THR A 90 -4.79 4.93 15.07
N GLU A 91 -4.23 6.11 15.34
CA GLU A 91 -3.58 6.40 16.63
C GLU A 91 -4.59 6.43 17.78
N TYR A 92 -5.79 6.97 17.54
CA TYR A 92 -6.84 7.07 18.56
C TYR A 92 -7.43 5.68 18.88
N VAL A 93 -7.72 4.88 17.87
CA VAL A 93 -8.25 3.51 18.04
C VAL A 93 -7.26 2.64 18.79
N PHE A 94 -5.99 2.65 18.39
CA PHE A 94 -4.98 1.80 19.05
C PHE A 94 -4.58 2.33 20.43
N GLY A 95 -4.57 3.65 20.61
CA GLY A 95 -4.36 4.29 21.92
C GLY A 95 -5.45 3.96 22.94
N LEU A 96 -6.69 3.72 22.50
CA LEU A 96 -7.78 3.23 23.36
C LEU A 96 -7.65 1.74 23.71
N ILE A 97 -7.20 0.92 22.76
CA ILE A 97 -7.02 -0.53 22.96
C ILE A 97 -5.82 -0.80 23.88
N TYR A 98 -4.74 -0.04 23.73
CA TYR A 98 -3.50 -0.24 24.47
C TYR A 98 -2.98 1.07 25.10
N PRO A 99 -3.64 1.54 26.17
CA PRO A 99 -3.31 2.83 26.79
C PRO A 99 -1.93 2.82 27.46
N GLY A 100 -1.27 3.98 27.46
CA GLY A 100 0.01 4.19 28.16
C GLY A 100 1.26 3.72 27.40
N ARG A 101 1.12 3.21 26.17
CA ARG A 101 2.24 2.72 25.35
C ARG A 101 2.39 3.53 24.05
N PRO A 102 3.06 4.70 24.08
CA PRO A 102 3.18 5.56 22.91
C PRO A 102 4.00 4.91 21.78
N ILE A 103 5.01 4.10 22.09
CA ILE A 103 5.85 3.45 21.09
C ILE A 103 5.01 2.43 20.29
N ALA A 104 4.21 1.62 20.97
CA ALA A 104 3.31 0.67 20.32
C ALA A 104 2.30 1.38 19.38
N ASN A 105 1.83 2.56 19.78
CA ASN A 105 0.92 3.35 18.96
C ASN A 105 1.58 3.89 17.68
N VAL A 106 2.80 4.42 17.79
CA VAL A 106 3.57 4.90 16.62
C VAL A 106 3.91 3.74 15.69
N CYS A 107 4.27 2.57 16.22
CA CYS A 107 4.48 1.36 15.43
C CYS A 107 3.20 0.93 14.71
N PHE A 108 2.06 0.91 15.40
CA PHE A 108 0.77 0.58 14.80
C PHE A 108 0.40 1.53 13.65
N LYS A 109 0.56 2.84 13.84
CA LYS A 109 0.39 3.84 12.78
C LYS A 109 1.35 3.61 11.61
N THR A 110 2.59 3.25 11.88
CA THR A 110 3.59 3.01 10.83
C THR A 110 3.15 1.84 9.94
N TYR A 111 2.76 0.72 10.53
CA TYR A 111 2.29 -0.45 9.79
C TYR A 111 0.91 -0.25 9.15
N GLY A 112 0.02 0.52 9.77
CA GLY A 112 -1.34 0.74 9.27
C GLY A 112 -1.45 1.85 8.23
N TYR A 113 -0.94 3.04 8.54
CA TYR A 113 -1.08 4.23 7.69
C TYR A 113 0.12 4.45 6.77
N ILE A 114 1.36 4.38 7.28
CA ILE A 114 2.53 4.73 6.45
C ILE A 114 2.69 3.71 5.31
N SER A 115 2.50 2.43 5.59
CA SER A 115 2.49 1.38 4.55
C SER A 115 1.43 1.63 3.48
N MET A 116 0.22 2.06 3.87
CA MET A 116 -0.84 2.44 2.93
C MET A 116 -0.46 3.68 2.10
N ALA A 117 0.07 4.73 2.74
CA ALA A 117 0.50 5.93 2.04
C ALA A 117 1.58 5.60 0.99
N GLN A 118 2.53 4.73 1.33
CA GLN A 118 3.52 4.23 0.38
C GLN A 118 2.91 3.44 -0.76
N ALA A 119 1.89 2.60 -0.50
CA ALA A 119 1.18 1.89 -1.56
C ALA A 119 0.46 2.85 -2.52
N VAL A 120 -0.11 3.95 -2.03
CA VAL A 120 -0.76 4.97 -2.87
C VAL A 120 0.25 5.73 -3.72
N SER A 121 1.37 6.16 -3.13
CA SER A 121 2.48 6.79 -3.87
C SER A 121 3.00 5.86 -4.95
N PHE A 122 3.18 4.58 -4.62
CA PHE A 122 3.60 3.54 -5.55
C PHE A 122 2.65 3.38 -6.74
N LEU A 123 1.33 3.35 -6.50
CA LEU A 123 0.34 3.34 -7.58
C LEU A 123 0.37 4.61 -8.45
N SER A 124 0.59 5.78 -7.84
CA SER A 124 0.74 7.05 -8.56
C SER A 124 1.94 7.02 -9.49
N ASP A 125 3.06 6.49 -9.00
CA ASP A 125 4.28 6.36 -9.78
C ASP A 125 4.10 5.36 -10.93
N PHE A 126 3.37 4.24 -10.75
CA PHE A 126 3.06 3.32 -11.87
C PHE A 126 2.29 4.01 -12.98
N LYS A 127 1.35 4.87 -12.59
CA LYS A 127 0.57 5.64 -13.55
C LYS A 127 1.45 6.64 -14.29
N LEU A 128 2.33 7.35 -13.58
CA LEU A 128 3.29 8.28 -14.18
C LEU A 128 4.27 7.56 -15.13
N GLY A 129 4.85 6.43 -14.69
CA GLY A 129 5.74 5.60 -15.50
C GLY A 129 5.08 5.05 -16.75
N HIS A 130 3.80 4.70 -16.67
CA HIS A 130 3.00 4.31 -17.83
C HIS A 130 2.83 5.48 -18.82
N TYR A 131 2.61 6.72 -18.34
CA TYR A 131 2.56 7.90 -19.20
C TYR A 131 3.92 8.25 -19.81
N MET A 132 5.01 8.09 -19.05
CA MET A 132 6.39 8.35 -19.49
C MET A 132 6.99 7.23 -20.35
N LYS A 133 6.28 6.11 -20.53
CA LYS A 133 6.74 4.91 -21.28
C LYS A 133 8.01 4.28 -20.71
N ILE A 134 8.20 4.36 -19.39
CA ILE A 134 9.33 3.75 -18.68
C ILE A 134 9.05 2.25 -18.51
N PRO A 135 10.05 1.36 -18.73
CA PRO A 135 9.87 -0.07 -18.52
C PRO A 135 9.46 -0.35 -17.06
N PRO A 136 8.33 -1.05 -16.84
CA PRO A 136 7.72 -1.20 -15.53
C PRO A 136 8.58 -1.99 -14.53
N ARG A 137 9.48 -2.85 -15.03
CA ARG A 137 10.42 -3.64 -14.21
C ARG A 137 11.54 -2.78 -13.62
N SER A 138 12.07 -1.85 -14.39
CA SER A 138 13.10 -0.92 -13.92
C SER A 138 12.51 0.05 -12.90
N MET A 139 11.25 0.43 -13.10
CA MET A 139 10.51 1.27 -12.17
C MET A 139 10.32 0.58 -10.81
N PHE A 140 9.88 -0.69 -10.80
CA PHE A 140 9.74 -1.48 -9.58
C PHE A 140 11.07 -1.70 -8.83
N LEU A 141 12.21 -1.75 -9.52
CA LEU A 141 13.52 -1.97 -8.88
C LEU A 141 14.11 -0.72 -8.22
N VAL A 142 13.76 0.46 -8.72
CA VAL A 142 14.31 1.75 -8.24
C VAL A 142 13.45 2.34 -7.12
N GLN A 143 12.17 1.97 -7.09
CA GLN A 143 11.15 2.49 -6.18
C GLN A 143 11.07 1.67 -4.89
#